data_AF-A0AA43P8K9-F1
#
_entry.id   AF-A0AA43P8K9-F1
#
_cell.length_a   1.000
_cell.length_b   1.000
_cell.length_c   1.000
_cell.angle_alpha   90.00
_cell.angle_beta   90.00
_cell.angle_gamma   90.00
#
_symmetry.space_group_name_H-M   'P 1'
#
loop_
_entity.id
_entity.type
_entity.pdbx_description
1 polymer ?
#
loop_
_entity_poly.entity_id
_entity_poly.type
_entity_poly.pdbx_seq_one_letter_code
_entity_poly.pdbx_strand_id
1 'polypeptide(L)'
;MTVKKGVSERRFPHESVADALERSLRNAKSLRAENAAVVAAARVLAARIDSICETGFIDEHGKLDNVSVPTFLKYCQSLGLTLVEPAKVGRPAKAKPEPKAEESKSGKVVAMDEFMKRFG
;
A
#
# COMPACT_ATOMS: atom_id res chain seq x y z
N MET A 1 -41.32 -12.01 -8.65
CA MET A 1 -39.97 -11.80 -9.24
C MET A 1 -39.01 -12.76 -8.55
N THR A 2 -38.57 -13.79 -9.26
CA THR A 2 -37.69 -14.86 -8.78
C THR A 2 -36.23 -14.43 -8.98
N VAL A 3 -35.54 -14.09 -7.89
CA VAL A 3 -34.12 -13.73 -7.92
C VAL A 3 -33.29 -15.02 -8.06
N LYS A 4 -32.52 -15.12 -9.13
CA LYS A 4 -31.63 -16.26 -9.41
C LYS A 4 -30.55 -16.36 -8.33
N LYS A 5 -30.58 -17.47 -7.59
CA LYS A 5 -29.57 -17.91 -6.62
C LYS A 5 -28.31 -18.33 -7.38
N GLY A 6 -27.37 -17.41 -7.64
CA GLY A 6 -26.28 -17.71 -8.57
C GLY A 6 -25.07 -16.77 -8.62
N VAL A 7 -24.93 -15.80 -7.70
CA VAL A 7 -23.67 -15.08 -7.50
C VAL A 7 -23.41 -15.08 -6.01
N SER A 8 -22.30 -15.69 -5.60
CA SER A 8 -21.90 -15.76 -4.20
C SER A 8 -21.79 -14.37 -3.58
N GLU A 9 -22.71 -14.02 -2.68
CA GLU A 9 -22.60 -12.96 -1.66
C GLU A 9 -21.45 -13.20 -0.65
N ARG A 10 -20.42 -13.95 -1.05
CA ARG A 10 -19.27 -14.32 -0.24
C ARG A 10 -18.01 -13.84 -0.91
N ARG A 11 -17.49 -12.69 -0.50
CA ARG A 11 -16.03 -12.57 -0.43
C ARG A 11 -15.50 -11.65 0.65
N PHE A 12 -16.14 -10.51 0.90
CA PHE A 12 -15.71 -9.57 1.95
C PHE A 12 -16.93 -8.89 2.58
N PRO A 13 -17.30 -9.23 3.83
CA PRO A 13 -18.36 -8.51 4.53
C PRO A 13 -17.93 -7.06 4.80
N HIS A 14 -18.89 -6.16 4.92
CA HIS A 14 -18.63 -4.80 5.38
C HIS A 14 -18.47 -4.82 6.90
N GLU A 15 -17.24 -4.86 7.38
CA GLU A 15 -16.87 -4.91 8.80
C GLU A 15 -15.70 -3.96 9.09
N SER A 16 -15.45 -3.69 10.37
CA SER A 16 -14.32 -2.87 10.81
C SER A 16 -12.97 -3.54 10.49
N VAL A 17 -11.90 -2.76 10.40
CA VAL A 17 -10.55 -3.28 10.21
C VAL A 17 -10.14 -4.17 11.39
N ALA A 18 -10.54 -3.81 12.62
CA ALA A 18 -10.32 -4.62 13.81
C ALA A 18 -11.02 -5.98 13.72
N ASP A 19 -12.31 -6.02 13.32
CA ASP A 19 -13.05 -7.27 13.18
C ASP A 19 -12.48 -8.16 12.06
N ALA A 20 -12.12 -7.55 10.93
CA ALA A 20 -11.47 -8.24 9.83
C ALA A 20 -10.10 -8.82 10.22
N LEU A 21 -9.31 -8.09 11.02
CA LEU A 21 -8.05 -8.57 11.57
C LEU A 21 -8.29 -9.78 12.47
N GLU A 22 -9.20 -9.70 13.44
CA GLU A 22 -9.49 -10.82 14.35
C GLU A 22 -9.97 -12.06 13.60
N ARG A 23 -10.82 -11.87 12.58
CA ARG A 23 -11.25 -12.96 11.71
C ARG A 23 -10.07 -13.57 10.96
N SER A 24 -9.10 -12.78 10.50
CA SER A 24 -7.90 -13.27 9.84
C SER A 24 -6.99 -14.03 10.80
N LEU A 25 -6.77 -13.49 12.01
CA LEU A 25 -5.97 -14.13 13.06
C LEU A 25 -6.54 -15.48 13.48
N ARG A 26 -7.87 -15.59 13.67
CA ARG A 26 -8.55 -16.85 13.99
C ARG A 26 -8.39 -17.92 12.91
N ASN A 27 -8.30 -17.51 11.65
CA ASN A 27 -8.18 -18.42 10.51
C ASN A 27 -6.73 -18.76 10.14
N ALA A 28 -5.75 -18.04 10.71
CA ALA A 28 -4.34 -18.22 10.39
C ALA A 28 -3.75 -19.43 11.12
N LYS A 29 -3.46 -20.51 10.38
CA LYS A 29 -2.93 -21.77 10.93
C LYS A 29 -1.46 -21.71 11.33
N SER A 30 -0.72 -20.71 10.86
CA SER A 30 0.73 -20.57 11.04
C SER A 30 1.14 -19.68 12.23
N LEU A 31 0.18 -18.99 12.87
CA LEU A 31 0.50 -18.09 13.97
C LEU A 31 0.82 -18.86 15.25
N ARG A 32 1.83 -18.37 15.97
CA ARG A 32 2.31 -18.95 17.22
C ARG A 32 2.47 -17.86 18.28
N ALA A 33 2.78 -18.24 19.51
CA ALA A 33 2.94 -17.34 20.64
C ALA A 33 4.03 -16.27 20.40
N GLU A 34 5.06 -16.59 19.62
CA GLU A 34 6.15 -15.67 19.26
C GLU A 34 5.65 -14.46 18.46
N ASN A 35 4.50 -14.59 17.79
CA ASN A 35 3.90 -13.50 17.01
C ASN A 35 3.05 -12.54 17.87
N ALA A 36 2.88 -12.81 19.17
CA ALA A 36 1.95 -12.09 20.04
C ALA A 36 2.19 -10.57 20.07
N ALA A 37 3.45 -10.14 20.08
CA ALA A 37 3.80 -8.71 20.07
C ALA A 37 3.32 -8.01 18.78
N VAL A 38 3.53 -8.64 17.63
CA VAL A 38 3.10 -8.10 16.33
C VAL A 38 1.58 -8.10 16.22
N VAL A 39 0.92 -9.16 16.71
CA VAL A 39 -0.54 -9.24 16.78
C VAL A 39 -1.13 -8.12 17.65
N ALA A 40 -0.55 -7.88 18.83
CA ALA A 40 -0.99 -6.80 19.72
C ALA A 40 -0.82 -5.42 19.06
N ALA A 41 0.32 -5.17 18.41
CA ALA A 41 0.56 -3.92 17.70
C ALA A 41 -0.40 -3.74 16.50
N ALA A 42 -0.69 -4.82 15.75
CA ALA A 42 -1.65 -4.80 14.65
C ALA A 42 -3.08 -4.45 15.14
N ARG A 43 -3.49 -4.92 16.32
CA ARG A 43 -4.79 -4.56 16.92
C ARG A 43 -4.90 -3.08 17.25
N VAL A 44 -3.86 -2.51 17.84
CA VAL A 44 -3.81 -1.06 18.14
C VAL A 44 -3.97 -0.25 16.86
N LEU A 45 -3.25 -0.62 15.80
CA LEU A 45 -3.35 0.05 14.52
C LEU A 45 -4.70 -0.14 13.84
N ALA A 46 -5.29 -1.34 13.92
CA ALA A 46 -6.61 -1.60 13.37
C ALA A 46 -7.68 -0.71 14.04
N ALA A 47 -7.69 -0.67 15.38
CA ALA A 47 -8.60 0.20 16.13
C ALA A 47 -8.39 1.68 15.81
N ARG A 48 -7.12 2.11 15.65
CA ARG A 48 -6.80 3.48 15.22
C ARG A 48 -7.36 3.78 13.83
N ILE A 49 -7.18 2.87 12.87
CA ILE A 49 -7.69 3.02 11.50
C ILE A 49 -9.21 3.14 11.52
N ASP A 50 -9.90 2.30 12.29
CA ASP A 50 -11.35 2.38 12.42
C ASP A 50 -11.80 3.74 12.97
N SER A 51 -11.11 4.24 14.01
CA SER A 51 -11.40 5.55 14.61
C SER A 51 -11.18 6.72 13.65
N ILE A 52 -10.09 6.74 12.88
CA ILE A 52 -9.80 7.85 11.95
C ILE A 52 -10.53 7.71 10.61
N CYS A 53 -11.11 6.55 10.30
CA CYS A 53 -11.87 6.35 9.07
C CYS A 53 -13.10 7.30 9.04
N GLU A 54 -13.74 7.48 10.20
CA GLU A 54 -14.88 8.40 10.37
C GLU A 54 -14.52 9.86 10.08
N THR A 55 -13.26 10.26 10.30
CA THR A 55 -12.76 11.62 10.09
C THR A 55 -12.07 11.83 8.75
N GLY A 56 -12.05 10.81 7.87
CA GLY A 56 -11.33 10.87 6.60
C GLY A 56 -9.81 10.78 6.74
N PHE A 57 -9.34 9.99 7.71
CA PHE A 57 -7.93 9.77 8.05
C PHE A 57 -7.22 10.99 8.64
N ILE A 58 -7.97 11.87 9.28
CA ILE A 58 -7.42 13.03 10.00
C ILE A 58 -7.25 12.68 11.48
N ASP A 59 -6.05 12.89 12.01
CA ASP A 59 -5.69 12.63 13.41
C ASP A 59 -6.19 13.73 14.37
N GLU A 60 -5.95 13.51 15.66
CA GLU A 60 -6.34 14.42 16.76
C GLU A 60 -5.71 15.82 16.65
N HIS A 61 -4.65 15.97 15.86
CA HIS A 61 -3.96 17.23 15.62
C HIS A 61 -4.39 17.90 14.31
N GLY A 62 -5.39 17.35 13.62
CA GLY A 62 -5.88 17.86 12.34
C GLY A 62 -4.97 17.51 11.16
N LYS A 63 -4.07 16.53 11.30
CA LYS A 63 -3.15 16.10 10.24
C LYS A 63 -3.58 14.77 9.63
N LEU A 64 -3.28 14.58 8.35
CA LEU A 64 -3.50 13.31 7.68
C LEU A 64 -2.61 12.22 8.29
N ASP A 65 -3.20 11.13 8.77
CA ASP A 65 -2.48 9.95 9.22
C ASP A 65 -2.07 9.07 8.03
N ASN A 66 -0.88 9.36 7.52
CA ASN A 66 -0.26 8.61 6.44
C ASN A 66 0.57 7.41 6.92
N VAL A 67 0.56 7.08 8.21
CA VAL A 67 1.47 6.09 8.82
C VAL A 67 0.74 4.84 9.29
N SER A 68 -0.46 4.97 9.86
CA SER A 68 -1.18 3.83 10.45
C SER A 68 -1.49 2.74 9.44
N VAL A 69 -2.04 3.11 8.27
CA VAL A 69 -2.42 2.13 7.24
C VAL A 69 -1.19 1.40 6.66
N PRO A 70 -0.12 2.08 6.21
CA PRO A 70 1.08 1.38 5.73
C PRO A 70 1.73 0.49 6.79
N THR A 71 1.80 0.95 8.05
CA THR A 71 2.38 0.17 9.16
C THR A 71 1.55 -1.07 9.45
N PHE A 72 0.23 -0.93 9.47
CA PHE A 72 -0.71 -2.04 9.66
C PHE A 72 -0.52 -3.11 8.58
N LEU A 73 -0.47 -2.70 7.30
CA LEU A 73 -0.25 -3.63 6.19
C LEU A 73 1.10 -4.35 6.29
N LYS A 74 2.15 -3.67 6.76
CA LYS A 74 3.45 -4.29 7.02
C LYS A 74 3.37 -5.36 8.10
N TYR A 75 2.62 -5.13 9.18
CA TYR A 75 2.41 -6.16 10.21
C TYR A 75 1.58 -7.33 9.71
N CYS A 76 0.53 -7.08 8.92
CA CYS A 76 -0.22 -8.15 8.25
C CYS A 76 0.70 -8.99 7.35
N GLN A 77 1.64 -8.36 6.63
CA GLN A 77 2.63 -9.08 5.83
C GLN A 77 3.59 -9.89 6.71
N SER A 78 4.14 -9.32 7.78
CA SER A 78 5.00 -10.03 8.73
C SER A 78 4.32 -11.22 9.40
N LEU A 79 3.00 -11.15 9.61
CA LEU A 79 2.17 -12.23 10.14
C LEU A 79 1.77 -13.27 9.07
N GLY A 80 2.14 -13.07 7.80
CA GLY A 80 1.73 -13.94 6.71
C GLY A 80 0.23 -13.89 6.39
N LEU A 81 -0.45 -12.81 6.78
CA LEU A 81 -1.88 -12.59 6.51
C LEU A 81 -2.14 -12.02 5.11
N THR A 82 -1.08 -11.62 4.40
CA THR A 82 -1.14 -11.18 3.00
C THR A 82 -0.79 -12.34 2.07
N LEU A 83 -1.35 -12.36 0.85
CA LEU A 83 -0.97 -13.33 -0.17
C LEU A 83 0.55 -13.21 -0.44
N VAL A 84 1.26 -14.32 -0.29
CA VAL A 84 2.73 -14.41 -0.34
C VAL A 84 3.29 -14.21 -1.74
N GLU A 85 2.48 -14.42 -2.78
CA GLU A 85 2.86 -13.95 -4.10
C GLU A 85 2.34 -12.52 -4.25
N PRO A 86 3.21 -11.49 -4.39
CA PRO A 86 2.79 -10.39 -5.23
C PRO A 86 2.30 -11.06 -6.49
N ALA A 87 1.06 -10.77 -6.91
CA ALA A 87 0.65 -11.10 -8.26
C ALA A 87 1.86 -10.78 -9.13
N LYS A 88 2.33 -11.73 -9.94
CA LYS A 88 3.33 -11.44 -10.96
C LYS A 88 2.68 -10.42 -11.88
N VAL A 89 2.61 -9.16 -11.45
CA VAL A 89 2.53 -8.00 -12.31
C VAL A 89 3.80 -8.22 -13.10
N GLY A 90 3.62 -8.76 -14.31
CA GLY A 90 4.74 -9.05 -15.19
C GLY A 90 5.63 -7.83 -15.10
N ARG A 91 6.94 -8.07 -14.85
CA ARG A 91 7.98 -7.03 -14.91
C ARG A 91 7.49 -5.97 -15.89
N PRO A 92 7.45 -4.67 -15.51
CA PRO A 92 7.01 -3.63 -16.43
C PRO A 92 7.62 -3.96 -17.78
N ALA A 93 6.75 -4.16 -18.78
CA ALA A 93 7.12 -4.76 -20.06
C ALA A 93 8.48 -4.19 -20.43
N LYS A 94 9.49 -5.06 -20.64
CA LYS A 94 10.84 -4.69 -21.09
C LYS A 94 10.67 -3.46 -21.97
N ALA A 95 11.25 -2.33 -21.56
CA ALA A 95 11.21 -1.12 -22.37
C ALA A 95 11.47 -1.55 -23.81
N LYS A 96 10.53 -1.22 -24.71
CA LYS A 96 10.70 -1.50 -26.13
C LYS A 96 12.12 -1.03 -26.48
N PRO A 97 12.95 -1.85 -27.15
CA PRO A 97 14.20 -1.34 -27.65
C PRO A 97 13.85 -0.14 -28.53
N GLU A 98 14.27 1.05 -28.11
CA GLU A 98 14.14 2.25 -28.93
C GLU A 98 14.85 1.96 -30.26
N PRO A 99 14.23 2.28 -31.40
CA PRO A 99 14.91 2.17 -32.67
C PRO A 99 16.13 3.08 -32.63
N LYS A 100 17.29 2.51 -32.99
CA LYS A 100 18.54 3.26 -33.22
C LYS A 100 18.23 4.52 -34.02
N ALA A 101 18.37 5.68 -33.39
CA ALA A 101 18.62 6.92 -34.08
C ALA A 101 20.09 7.28 -33.89
N GLU A 102 20.72 7.53 -35.01
CA GLU A 102 22.13 7.81 -35.20
C GLU A 102 22.58 9.11 -34.51
N GLU A 103 23.89 9.14 -34.25
CA GLU A 103 24.74 10.32 -34.10
C GLU A 103 24.43 11.34 -33.00
N SER A 104 25.15 11.14 -31.89
CA SER A 104 25.59 12.17 -30.96
C SER A 104 26.09 13.43 -31.70
N LYS A 105 25.29 14.51 -31.66
CA LYS A 105 25.81 15.88 -31.83
C LYS A 105 25.68 16.61 -30.51
N SER A 106 26.84 16.85 -29.91
CA SER A 106 27.08 17.67 -28.73
C SER A 106 26.52 19.09 -28.93
N GLY A 107 25.42 19.39 -28.24
CA GLY A 107 24.77 20.71 -28.23
C GLY A 107 24.95 21.42 -26.89
N LYS A 108 26.07 22.12 -26.73
CA LYS A 108 26.39 23.22 -25.80
C LYS A 108 25.73 23.20 -24.41
N VAL A 109 26.51 22.78 -23.41
CA VAL A 109 26.36 23.25 -22.02
C VAL A 109 26.84 24.71 -21.98
N VAL A 110 25.94 25.65 -21.73
CA VAL A 110 26.32 27.05 -21.47
C VAL A 110 26.88 27.12 -20.06
N ALA A 111 28.10 27.66 -19.91
CA ALA A 111 28.73 27.84 -18.62
C ALA A 111 27.89 28.80 -17.74
N MET A 112 27.70 28.45 -16.47
CA MET A 112 26.84 29.20 -15.53
C MET A 112 27.21 30.68 -15.41
N ASP A 113 28.49 31.01 -15.60
CA ASP A 113 28.99 32.39 -15.59
C ASP A 113 28.38 33.26 -16.70
N GLU A 114 28.08 32.68 -17.87
CA GLU A 114 27.48 33.41 -18.99
C GLU A 114 25.96 33.58 -18.80
N PHE A 115 25.30 32.63 -18.13
CA PHE A 115 23.86 32.68 -17.82
C PHE A 115 23.54 33.77 -16.79
N MET A 116 24.34 33.92 -15.72
CA MET A 116 24.11 34.93 -14.69
C MET A 116 24.33 36.37 -15.18
N LYS A 117 25.16 36.56 -16.21
CA LYS A 117 25.47 37.91 -16.77
C LYS A 117 24.34 38.52 -17.59
N ARG A 118 23.31 37.74 -17.95
CA ARG A 118 22.18 38.19 -18.78
C ARG A 118 20.99 38.73 -17.96
N PHE A 119 21.00 38.52 -16.65
CA PHE A 119 19.96 39.00 -15.72
C PHE A 119 20.52 39.96 -14.65
N GLY A 120 21.72 40.52 -14.88
CA GLY A 120 22.33 41.57 -14.06
C GLY A 120 22.43 42.88 -14.82
#